data_AF-A0A967TBA0-F1
#
_entry.id   AF-A0A967TBA0-F1
#
_cell.length_a   1.000
_cell.length_b   1.000
_cell.length_c   1.000
_cell.angle_alpha   90.00
_cell.angle_beta   90.00
_cell.angle_gamma   90.00
#
_symmetry.space_group_name_H-M   'P 1'
#
loop_
_entity.id
_entity.type
_entity.pdbx_description
1 polymer ?
#
loop_
_entity_poly.entity_id
_entity_poly.type
_entity_poly.pdbx_seq_one_letter_code
_entity_poly.pdbx_strand_id
1 'polypeptide(L)'
;VAPVLEQGPWSEWPGPVRSYFAWQELETTLAELLSPGLRIAVEYSQGDRVPQLDRLPAGVLDLIKRAGVHLEESGELVTLFAAAWTAEELESHRRAARIL
;
A
#
# COMPACT_ATOMS: atom_id res chain seq x y z
N VAL A 1 5.32 10.92 -1.85
CA VAL A 1 6.60 11.61 -2.10
C VAL A 1 7.06 11.23 -3.50
N ALA A 2 7.47 12.18 -4.34
CA ALA A 2 7.73 11.95 -5.77
C ALA A 2 9.04 12.60 -6.25
N PRO A 3 9.82 11.99 -7.16
CA PRO A 3 11.03 12.62 -7.70
C PRO A 3 10.67 13.88 -8.50
N VAL A 4 11.42 14.98 -8.34
CA VAL A 4 11.17 16.27 -9.04
C VAL A 4 11.15 16.10 -10.57
N LEU A 5 11.95 15.19 -11.12
CA LEU A 5 12.06 14.97 -12.56
C LEU A 5 10.94 14.08 -13.14
N GLU A 6 10.22 13.33 -12.30
CA GLU A 6 9.26 12.30 -12.72
C GLU A 6 7.87 12.56 -12.10
N GLN A 7 7.35 13.77 -12.31
CA GLN A 7 6.05 14.16 -11.75
C GLN A 7 4.85 13.64 -12.56
N GLY A 8 5.07 13.17 -13.79
CA GLY A 8 4.02 12.72 -14.70
C GLY A 8 3.04 11.70 -14.08
N PRO A 9 3.50 10.61 -13.44
CA PRO A 9 2.63 9.63 -12.80
C PRO A 9 1.74 10.19 -11.68
N TRP A 10 2.05 11.37 -11.16
CA TRP A 10 1.35 12.00 -10.03
C TRP A 10 0.41 13.13 -10.46
N SER A 11 0.22 13.39 -11.75
CA SER A 11 -0.59 14.50 -12.25
C SER A 11 -2.07 14.42 -11.84
N GLU A 12 -2.59 13.20 -11.67
CA GLU A 12 -3.97 12.93 -11.27
C GLU A 12 -4.09 12.55 -9.78
N TRP A 13 -2.99 12.70 -9.01
CA TRP A 13 -3.01 12.34 -7.61
C TRP A 13 -3.96 13.29 -6.84
N PRO A 14 -4.96 12.75 -6.10
CA PRO A 14 -5.99 13.57 -5.47
C PRO A 14 -5.54 14.32 -4.22
N GLY A 15 -4.33 14.03 -3.72
CA GLY A 15 -3.78 14.59 -2.47
C GLY A 15 -2.56 15.47 -2.69
N PRO A 16 -1.95 15.95 -1.58
CA PRO A 16 -0.69 16.67 -1.68
C PRO A 16 0.45 15.75 -2.14
N VAL A 17 1.26 16.23 -3.09
CA VAL A 17 2.50 15.57 -3.53
C VAL A 17 3.68 16.37 -3.01
N ARG A 18 4.50 15.75 -2.15
CA ARG A 18 5.80 16.31 -1.74
C ARG A 18 6.87 15.81 -2.71
N SER A 19 7.67 16.71 -3.26
CA SER A 19 8.72 16.37 -4.21
C SER A 19 10.10 16.32 -3.57
N TYR A 20 11.02 15.54 -4.14
CA TYR A 20 12.43 15.46 -3.73
C TYR A 20 13.35 15.38 -4.95
N PHE A 21 14.57 15.90 -4.83
CA PHE A 21 15.62 15.83 -5.84
C PHE A 21 16.73 14.87 -5.41
N ALA A 22 17.18 14.96 -4.15
CA ALA A 22 18.22 14.10 -3.58
C ALA A 22 17.65 13.05 -2.62
N TRP A 23 18.36 11.92 -2.44
CA TRP A 23 17.88 10.84 -1.57
C TRP A 23 17.77 11.26 -0.09
N GLN A 24 18.60 12.19 0.38
CA GLN A 24 18.51 12.74 1.74
C GLN A 24 17.19 13.52 1.95
N GLU A 25 16.71 14.20 0.91
CA GLU A 25 15.41 14.89 0.94
C GLU A 25 14.26 13.88 0.96
N LEU A 26 14.38 12.76 0.23
CA LEU A 26 13.42 11.65 0.31
C LEU A 26 13.35 11.11 1.75
N GLU A 27 14.49 10.81 2.37
CA GLU A 27 14.54 10.31 3.75
C GLU A 27 13.89 11.28 4.73
N THR A 28 14.22 12.57 4.63
CA THR A 28 13.68 13.62 5.50
C THR A 28 12.17 13.77 5.30
N THR A 29 11.72 13.83 4.04
CA THR A 29 10.30 13.98 3.70
C THR A 29 9.47 12.77 4.15
N LEU A 30 10.02 11.56 4.00
CA LEU A 30 9.37 10.33 4.48
C LEU A 30 9.28 10.32 6.00
N ALA A 31 10.34 10.68 6.73
CA ALA A 31 10.32 10.75 8.18
C ALA A 31 9.29 11.78 8.72
N GLU A 32 9.11 12.90 8.03
CA GLU A 32 8.07 13.88 8.38
C GLU A 32 6.64 13.37 8.14
N LEU A 33 6.44 12.53 7.13
CA LEU A 33 5.13 11.92 6.86
C LEU A 33 4.85 10.73 7.78
N LEU A 34 5.90 10.02 8.16
CA LEU A 34 5.87 8.80 8.96
C LEU A 34 6.27 9.14 10.40
N SER A 35 5.34 9.67 11.18
CA SER A 35 5.59 9.94 12.60
C SER A 35 5.82 8.64 13.38
N PRO A 36 6.74 8.61 14.35
CA PRO A 36 6.93 7.46 15.23
C PRO A 36 5.61 7.03 15.88
N GLY A 37 5.35 5.73 15.91
CA GLY A 37 4.11 5.14 16.45
C GLY A 37 2.91 5.15 15.50
N LEU A 38 3.03 5.74 14.30
CA LEU A 38 1.98 5.64 13.29
C LEU A 38 1.78 4.18 12.87
N ARG A 39 0.53 3.73 12.79
CA ARG A 39 0.19 2.41 12.24
C ARG A 39 -0.16 2.57 10.77
N ILE A 40 0.54 1.86 9.90
CA ILE A 40 0.32 1.91 8.45
C ILE A 40 0.15 0.51 7.88
N ALA A 41 -0.81 0.37 6.97
CA ALA A 41 -0.98 -0.81 6.16
C ALA A 41 -0.09 -0.72 4.91
N VAL A 42 0.59 -1.81 4.57
CA VAL A 42 1.59 -1.85 3.49
C VAL A 42 1.43 -3.09 2.61
N GLU A 43 1.80 -2.97 1.33
CA GLU A 43 1.90 -4.07 0.36
C GLU A 43 3.16 -4.92 0.61
N TYR A 44 3.22 -5.50 1.81
CA TYR A 44 4.27 -6.41 2.29
C TYR A 44 3.59 -7.65 2.85
N SER A 45 4.15 -8.84 2.58
CA SER A 45 3.69 -10.09 3.18
C SER A 45 4.82 -10.82 3.89
N GLN A 46 4.66 -11.07 5.19
CA GLN A 46 5.71 -11.68 5.98
C GLN A 46 6.02 -13.09 5.47
N GLY A 47 7.26 -13.29 5.00
CA GLY A 47 7.70 -14.57 4.46
C GLY A 47 7.03 -14.93 3.14
N ASP A 48 6.56 -13.94 2.39
CA ASP A 48 5.92 -14.12 1.09
C ASP A 48 4.67 -15.03 1.15
N ARG A 49 3.91 -14.92 2.26
CA ARG A 49 2.69 -15.74 2.47
C ARG A 49 1.61 -15.44 1.44
N VAL A 50 1.59 -14.22 0.91
CA VAL A 50 0.71 -13.78 -0.17
C VAL A 50 1.57 -13.06 -1.23
N PRO A 51 2.14 -13.80 -2.21
CA PRO A 51 3.06 -13.20 -3.18
C PRO A 51 2.48 -12.10 -4.05
N GLN A 52 1.16 -12.11 -4.26
CA GLN A 52 0.46 -11.06 -5.00
C GLN A 52 0.39 -9.75 -4.21
N LEU A 53 0.54 -9.81 -2.87
CA LEU A 53 0.55 -8.64 -1.98
C LEU A 53 1.96 -8.11 -1.74
N ASP A 54 3.01 -8.92 -1.88
CA ASP A 54 4.38 -8.55 -1.53
C ASP A 54 5.07 -7.74 -2.65
N ARG A 55 4.74 -6.45 -2.71
CA ARG A 55 5.16 -5.54 -3.79
C ARG A 55 6.17 -4.50 -3.33
N LEU A 56 6.38 -4.36 -2.02
CA LEU A 56 7.34 -3.44 -1.44
C LEU A 56 8.77 -3.98 -1.52
N PRO A 57 9.70 -3.26 -2.17
CA PRO A 57 11.11 -3.63 -2.13
C PRO A 57 11.66 -3.58 -0.69
N ALA A 58 12.52 -4.54 -0.33
CA ALA A 58 13.08 -4.63 1.02
C ALA A 58 13.79 -3.34 1.49
N GLY A 59 14.51 -2.64 0.60
CA GLY A 59 15.15 -1.37 0.93
C GLY A 59 14.16 -0.24 1.28
N VAL A 60 12.97 -0.24 0.69
CA VAL A 60 11.89 0.69 1.04
C VAL A 60 11.28 0.31 2.39
N LEU A 61 11.11 -0.98 2.65
CA LEU A 61 10.67 -1.47 3.95
C LEU A 61 11.61 -1.03 5.07
N ASP A 62 12.93 -1.12 4.86
CA ASP A 62 13.93 -0.65 5.81
C ASP A 62 13.82 0.87 6.06
N LEU A 63 13.66 1.65 4.99
CA LEU A 63 13.50 3.10 5.07
C LEU A 63 12.27 3.49 5.90
N ILE A 64 11.14 2.81 5.68
CA ILE A 64 9.90 3.04 6.43
C ILE A 64 10.07 2.64 7.91
N LYS A 65 10.68 1.47 8.19
CA LYS A 65 10.90 1.00 9.56
C LYS A 65 11.77 1.95 10.38
N ARG A 66 12.76 2.61 9.77
CA ARG A 66 13.60 3.62 10.43
C ARG A 66 12.81 4.81 10.97
N ALA A 67 11.64 5.10 10.42
CA ALA A 67 10.76 6.16 10.90
C ALA A 67 10.01 5.79 12.21
N GLY A 68 10.16 4.56 12.70
CA GLY A 68 9.56 4.13 13.97
C GLY A 68 8.06 3.85 13.91
N VAL A 69 7.54 3.52 12.72
CA VAL A 69 6.13 3.17 12.50
C VAL A 69 5.83 1.70 12.82
N HIS A 70 4.57 1.40 13.07
CA HIS A 70 4.05 0.03 13.14
C HIS A 70 3.49 -0.39 11.79
N LEU A 71 4.02 -1.48 11.24
CA LEU A 71 3.61 -2.01 9.94
C LEU A 71 2.60 -3.14 10.10
N GLU A 72 1.55 -3.09 9.29
CA GLU A 72 0.53 -4.12 9.15
C GLU A 72 0.41 -4.52 7.67
N GLU A 73 0.12 -5.78 7.37
CA GLU A 73 -0.13 -6.21 5.99
C GLU A 73 -1.47 -5.63 5.49
N SER A 74 -1.53 -5.12 4.26
CA SER A 74 -2.76 -4.51 3.72
C SER A 74 -3.80 -5.52 3.22
N GLY A 75 -3.55 -6.83 3.33
CA GLY A 75 -4.41 -7.90 2.78
C GLY A 75 -5.86 -7.87 3.27
N GLU A 76 -6.09 -7.50 4.54
CA GLU A 76 -7.44 -7.34 5.07
C GLU A 76 -8.19 -6.17 4.40
N LEU A 77 -7.49 -5.08 4.06
CA LEU A 77 -8.10 -3.96 3.35
C LEU A 77 -8.49 -4.35 1.92
N VAL A 78 -7.66 -5.15 1.25
CA VAL A 78 -7.99 -5.69 -0.08
C VAL A 78 -9.25 -6.55 0.00
N THR A 79 -9.36 -7.39 1.03
CA THR A 79 -10.54 -8.23 1.23
C THR A 79 -11.80 -7.39 1.46
N LEU A 80 -11.72 -6.39 2.34
CA LEU A 80 -12.85 -5.54 2.71
C LEU A 80 -13.33 -4.63 1.57
N PHE A 81 -12.42 -4.06 0.78
CA PHE A 81 -12.76 -3.03 -0.20
C PHE A 81 -12.76 -3.50 -1.66
N ALA A 82 -11.99 -4.54 -2.01
CA ALA A 82 -11.82 -4.97 -3.39
C ALA A 82 -12.33 -6.39 -3.68
N ALA A 83 -12.52 -7.22 -2.65
CA ALA A 83 -12.99 -8.61 -2.80
C ALA A 83 -14.37 -8.87 -2.17
N ALA A 84 -15.00 -7.85 -1.57
CA ALA A 84 -16.33 -7.99 -1.01
C ALA A 84 -17.37 -8.13 -2.13
N TRP A 85 -18.15 -9.21 -2.08
CA TRP A 85 -19.26 -9.40 -3.00
C TRP A 85 -20.41 -8.45 -2.69
N THR A 86 -20.94 -7.85 -3.75
CA THR A 86 -22.29 -7.30 -3.75
C THR A 86 -23.32 -8.42 -3.54
N ALA A 87 -24.55 -8.04 -3.16
CA ALA A 87 -25.64 -9.01 -3.02
C ALA A 87 -25.92 -9.76 -4.33
N GLU A 88 -25.76 -9.09 -5.48
CA GLU A 88 -25.97 -9.69 -6.80
C GLU A 88 -24.88 -10.72 -7.14
N GLU A 89 -23.60 -10.40 -6.88
CA GLU A 89 -22.47 -11.31 -7.09
C GLU A 89 -22.58 -12.55 -6.21
N LEU A 90 -23.01 -12.38 -4.94
CA LEU A 90 -23.24 -13.50 -4.04
C LEU A 90 -24.36 -14.42 -4.53
N GLU A 91 -25.49 -13.87 -5.00
CA GLU A 91 -26.57 -14.68 -5.55
C GLU A 91 -26.16 -15.36 -6.86
N SER A 92 -25.35 -14.70 -7.68
CA SER A 92 -24.76 -15.30 -8.89
C SER A 92 -23.89 -16.50 -8.54
N HIS A 93 -22.98 -16.33 -7.57
CA HIS A 93 -22.13 -17.41 -7.07
C HIS A 93 -22.96 -18.58 -6.54
N ARG A 94 -24.01 -18.32 -5.75
CA ARG A 94 -24.92 -19.36 -5.22
C ARG A 94 -25.67 -20.11 -6.32
N ARG A 95 -26.10 -19.43 -7.40
CA ARG A 95 -26.72 -20.12 -8.55
C ARG A 95 -25.73 -21.05 -9.23
N ALA A 96 -24.51 -20.59 -9.48
CA ALA A 96 -23.45 -21.38 -10.10
C ALA A 96 -23.07 -22.60 -9.23
N ALA A 97 -23.00 -22.44 -7.91
CA ALA A 97 -22.68 -23.53 -7.00
C ALA A 97 -23.73 -24.66 -6.95
N ARG A 98 -24.98 -24.41 -7.35
CA ARG A 98 -26.05 -25.44 -7.38
C ARG A 98 -26.05 -26.30 -8.64
N ILE A 99 -25.30 -25.92 -9.67
CA ILE A 99 -25.24 -26.64 -10.96
C ILE A 99 -23.90 -27.39 -11.16
N LEU A 100 -23.00 -27.31 -10.17
CA LEU A 100 -21.79 -28.14 -10.03
C LEU A 100 -22.09 -29.36 -9.15
#